data_AF-A0A522PFD8-F1
#
_entry.id   AF-A0A522PFD8-F1
#
_cell.length_a   1.000
_cell.length_b   1.000
_cell.length_c   1.000
_cell.angle_alpha   90.00
_cell.angle_beta   90.00
_cell.angle_gamma   90.00
#
_symmetry.space_group_name_H-M   'P 1'
#
loop_
_entity.id
_entity.type
_entity.pdbx_description
1 polymer ?
#
loop_
_entity_poly.entity_id
_entity_poly.type
_entity_poly.pdbx_seq_one_letter_code
_entity_poly.pdbx_strand_id
1 'polypeptide(L)'
;MKIYYGPEMEKTKEPEVLRLRRQNAHFYWVAVPLGPFSFWDLHAGAVVNPDNLRVRLGIHCLASARPACEAFESLKTLCRAQGLEAYYAEAAGESQYVSSEHLVDGPEAARSIAGGLYKLYDLASKSLRVA
;
A
#
# COMPACT_ATOMS: atom_id res chain seq x y z
N MET A 1 -2.70 -4.95 -15.61
CA MET A 1 -2.69 -4.43 -14.24
C MET A 1 -1.83 -3.18 -14.22
N LYS A 2 -2.36 -2.04 -13.79
CA LYS A 2 -1.61 -0.78 -13.73
C LYS A 2 -0.81 -0.72 -12.41
N ILE A 3 0.47 -0.37 -12.49
CA ILE A 3 1.36 -0.18 -11.33
C ILE A 3 1.56 1.33 -11.14
N TYR A 4 1.50 1.79 -9.90
CA TYR A 4 1.72 3.18 -9.53
C TYR A 4 3.04 3.31 -8.78
N TYR A 5 3.88 4.25 -9.24
CA TYR A 5 5.18 4.54 -8.64
C TYR A 5 5.12 5.91 -7.96
N GLY A 6 5.32 5.94 -6.65
CA GLY A 6 5.28 7.16 -5.85
C GLY A 6 6.14 8.28 -6.40
N PRO A 7 7.42 8.07 -6.79
CA PRO A 7 8.28 9.14 -7.30
C PRO A 7 7.81 9.74 -8.63
N GLU A 8 7.07 8.97 -9.43
CA GLU A 8 6.46 9.45 -10.67
C GLU A 8 5.20 10.27 -10.36
N MET A 9 4.37 9.79 -9.44
CA MET A 9 3.16 10.47 -8.98
C MET A 9 3.46 11.75 -8.21
N GLU A 10 4.60 11.80 -7.51
CA GLU A 10 5.04 12.96 -6.74
C GLU A 10 5.05 14.24 -7.57
N LYS A 11 5.07 14.19 -8.90
CA LYS A 11 5.12 15.37 -9.78
C LYS A 11 3.74 15.81 -10.28
N THR A 12 2.69 15.05 -10.02
CA THR A 12 1.34 15.34 -10.53
C THR A 12 0.63 16.43 -9.71
N LYS A 13 -0.53 16.87 -10.18
CA LYS A 13 -1.40 17.84 -9.49
C LYS A 13 -2.69 17.18 -8.98
N GLU A 14 -2.68 15.87 -8.80
CA GLU A 14 -3.81 15.16 -8.21
C GLU A 14 -4.07 15.67 -6.78
N PRO A 15 -5.35 15.84 -6.37
CA PRO A 15 -5.69 16.33 -5.03
C PRO A 15 -5.00 15.55 -3.91
N GLU A 16 -4.90 14.23 -4.04
CA GLU A 16 -4.28 13.32 -3.09
C GLU A 16 -2.76 13.58 -2.98
N VAL A 17 -2.08 13.76 -4.11
CA VAL A 17 -0.64 14.10 -4.14
C VAL A 17 -0.40 15.47 -3.49
N LEU A 18 -1.25 16.46 -3.79
CA LEU A 18 -1.15 17.79 -3.18
C LEU A 18 -1.34 17.73 -1.66
N ARG A 19 -2.28 16.91 -1.19
CA ARG A 19 -2.51 16.68 0.25
C ARG A 19 -1.29 16.02 0.90
N LEU A 20 -0.79 14.93 0.34
CA LEU A 20 0.38 14.20 0.85
C LEU A 20 1.62 15.10 0.95
N ARG A 21 1.88 15.95 -0.06
CA ARG A 21 2.97 16.93 -0.01
C ARG A 21 2.82 17.93 1.14
N ARG A 22 1.60 18.42 1.41
CA ARG A 22 1.34 19.33 2.55
C ARG A 22 1.58 18.66 3.91
N GLN A 23 1.48 17.33 3.96
CA GLN A 23 1.74 16.53 5.15
C GLN A 23 3.21 16.06 5.24
N ASN A 24 4.08 16.54 4.34
CA ASN A 24 5.48 16.09 4.22
C ASN A 24 5.59 14.56 4.06
N ALA A 25 4.61 13.92 3.43
CA ALA A 25 4.65 12.49 3.19
C ALA A 25 5.72 12.15 2.14
N HIS A 26 6.40 11.03 2.34
CA HIS A 26 7.40 10.54 1.40
C HIS A 26 6.75 9.77 0.25
N PHE A 27 7.27 9.94 -0.95
CA PHE A 27 6.78 9.29 -2.17
C PHE A 27 7.61 8.05 -2.58
N TYR A 28 8.27 7.39 -1.63
CA TYR A 28 9.08 6.19 -1.88
C TYR A 28 8.25 4.92 -1.74
N TRP A 29 7.37 4.67 -2.69
CA TRP A 29 6.52 3.49 -2.68
C TRP A 29 6.16 3.00 -4.09
N VAL A 30 5.77 1.74 -4.18
CA VAL A 30 5.18 1.12 -5.37
C VAL A 30 3.89 0.43 -4.96
N ALA A 31 2.82 0.62 -5.73
CA ALA A 31 1.51 0.15 -5.35
C ALA A 31 0.65 -0.27 -6.55
N VAL A 32 -0.34 -1.13 -6.26
CA VAL A 32 -1.24 -1.71 -7.25
C VAL A 32 -2.67 -1.66 -6.70
N PRO A 33 -3.65 -1.08 -7.43
CA PRO A 33 -5.05 -1.06 -7.00
C PRO A 33 -5.60 -2.48 -6.86
N LEU A 34 -6.51 -2.67 -5.90
CA LEU A 34 -7.17 -3.95 -5.67
C LEU A 34 -8.64 -3.92 -6.11
N GLY A 35 -9.08 -5.01 -6.74
CA GLY A 35 -10.48 -5.17 -7.14
C GLY A 35 -10.96 -4.08 -8.10
N PRO A 36 -12.22 -3.62 -7.98
CA PRO A 36 -12.79 -2.56 -8.81
C PRO A 36 -12.50 -1.14 -8.27
N PHE A 37 -11.77 -1.01 -7.16
CA PHE A 37 -11.56 0.27 -6.49
C PHE A 37 -10.53 1.14 -7.20
N SER A 38 -10.61 2.46 -6.97
CA SER A 38 -9.57 3.36 -7.41
C SER A 38 -8.27 3.09 -6.65
N PHE A 39 -7.14 3.48 -7.24
CA PHE A 39 -5.83 3.34 -6.60
C PHE A 39 -5.80 3.96 -5.20
N TRP A 40 -6.31 5.19 -5.07
CA TRP A 40 -6.29 5.90 -3.80
C TRP A 40 -7.21 5.28 -2.74
N ASP A 41 -8.26 4.56 -3.15
CA ASP A 41 -9.20 3.97 -2.20
C ASP A 41 -8.71 2.65 -1.60
N LEU A 42 -8.17 1.75 -2.43
CA LEU A 42 -7.69 0.43 -1.99
C LEU A 42 -6.57 -0.10 -2.88
N HIS A 43 -5.42 -0.37 -2.28
CA HIS A 43 -4.27 -0.92 -3.00
C HIS A 43 -3.39 -1.82 -2.13
N ALA A 44 -2.65 -2.71 -2.79
CA ALA A 44 -1.49 -3.36 -2.18
C ALA A 44 -0.27 -2.48 -2.47
N GLY A 45 0.57 -2.25 -1.46
CA GLY A 45 1.68 -1.32 -1.53
C GLY A 45 2.95 -1.87 -0.89
N ALA A 46 4.08 -1.37 -1.36
CA ALA A 46 5.36 -1.45 -0.68
C ALA A 46 5.86 -0.04 -0.41
N VAL A 47 6.08 0.28 0.86
CA VAL A 47 6.54 1.60 1.30
C VAL A 47 7.96 1.48 1.81
N VAL A 48 8.86 2.28 1.25
CA VAL A 48 10.26 2.38 1.64
C VAL A 48 10.44 3.64 2.47
N ASN A 49 11.00 3.49 3.67
CA ASN A 49 11.48 4.62 4.44
C ASN A 49 12.84 5.06 3.85
N PRO A 50 12.95 6.28 3.31
CA PRO A 50 14.17 6.73 2.65
C PRO A 50 15.34 6.98 3.62
N ASP A 51 15.08 7.21 4.91
CA ASP A 51 16.10 7.54 5.89
C ASP A 51 16.89 6.30 6.36
N ASN A 52 16.25 5.13 6.33
CA ASN A 52 16.81 3.89 6.87
C ASN A 52 16.68 2.69 5.94
N LEU A 53 16.13 2.89 4.74
CA LEU A 53 15.90 1.86 3.72
C LEU A 53 15.09 0.66 4.24
N ARG A 54 14.25 0.85 5.25
CA ARG A 54 13.35 -0.19 5.72
C ARG A 54 12.07 -0.19 4.91
N VAL A 55 11.56 -1.38 4.63
CA VAL A 55 10.38 -1.57 3.80
C VAL A 55 9.28 -2.28 4.55
N ARG A 56 8.05 -1.79 4.36
CA ARG A 56 6.82 -2.49 4.73
C ARG A 56 6.01 -2.82 3.49
N LEU A 57 5.50 -4.04 3.45
CA LEU A 57 4.49 -4.47 2.50
C LEU A 57 3.12 -4.39 3.16
N GLY A 58 2.08 -3.99 2.45
CA GLY A 58 0.76 -3.97 3.05
C GLY A 58 -0.38 -3.80 2.09
N ILE A 59 -1.59 -3.86 2.66
CA ILE A 59 -2.83 -3.45 2.03
C ILE A 59 -3.24 -2.14 2.68
N HIS A 60 -3.59 -1.16 1.86
CA HIS A 60 -3.82 0.22 2.25
C HIS A 60 -5.22 0.62 1.82
N CYS A 61 -5.98 1.24 2.72
CA CYS A 61 -7.31 1.74 2.45
C CYS A 61 -7.41 3.19 2.92
N LEU A 62 -7.90 4.08 2.05
CA LEU A 62 -8.22 5.45 2.45
C LEU A 62 -9.41 5.40 3.42
N ALA A 63 -9.25 5.98 4.61
CA ALA A 63 -10.25 5.85 5.68
C ALA A 63 -11.61 6.49 5.32
N SER A 64 -11.65 7.43 4.38
CA SER A 64 -12.89 8.06 3.90
C SER A 64 -13.61 7.25 2.82
N ALA A 65 -12.99 6.22 2.24
CA ALA A 65 -13.54 5.45 1.12
C ALA A 65 -14.43 4.29 1.62
N ARG A 66 -15.66 4.61 2.07
CA ARG A 66 -16.55 3.63 2.73
C ARG A 66 -16.69 2.29 2.00
N PRO A 67 -16.96 2.23 0.68
CA PRO A 67 -17.07 0.95 -0.03
C PRO A 67 -15.76 0.14 -0.03
N ALA A 68 -14.61 0.82 -0.08
CA ALA A 68 -13.31 0.18 0.01
C ALA A 68 -13.01 -0.34 1.42
N CYS A 69 -13.49 0.33 2.47
CA CYS A 69 -13.30 -0.10 3.85
C CYS A 69 -13.98 -1.44 4.14
N GLU A 70 -15.17 -1.69 3.58
CA GLU A 70 -15.85 -2.99 3.73
C GLU A 70 -15.03 -4.13 3.10
N ALA A 71 -14.55 -3.91 1.87
CA ALA A 71 -13.66 -4.85 1.19
C ALA A 71 -12.34 -5.04 1.95
N PHE A 72 -11.75 -3.96 2.45
CA PHE A 72 -10.53 -3.99 3.26
C PHE A 72 -10.70 -4.82 4.54
N GLU A 73 -11.80 -4.64 5.28
CA GLU A 73 -12.07 -5.40 6.50
C GLU A 73 -12.32 -6.88 6.22
N SER A 74 -12.90 -7.23 5.07
CA SER A 74 -13.04 -8.64 4.68
C SER A 74 -11.69 -9.37 4.51
N LEU A 75 -10.61 -8.62 4.24
CA LEU A 75 -9.26 -9.17 4.08
C LEU A 75 -8.53 -9.39 5.41
N LYS A 76 -9.09 -8.99 6.54
CA LYS A 76 -8.44 -9.04 7.86
C LYS A 76 -7.90 -10.41 8.23
N THR A 77 -8.69 -11.47 8.03
CA THR A 77 -8.27 -12.84 8.35
C THR A 77 -7.10 -13.29 7.49
N LEU A 78 -7.14 -12.98 6.18
CA LEU A 78 -6.02 -13.24 5.26
C LEU A 78 -4.77 -12.48 5.69
N CYS A 79 -4.90 -11.18 5.96
CA CYS A 79 -3.79 -10.32 6.34
C CYS A 79 -3.08 -10.84 7.59
N ARG A 80 -3.85 -11.20 8.63
CA ARG A 80 -3.31 -11.82 9.85
C ARG A 80 -2.61 -13.15 9.58
N ALA A 81 -3.18 -13.99 8.71
CA ALA A 81 -2.54 -15.26 8.33
C ALA A 81 -1.22 -15.07 7.56
N GLN A 82 -1.02 -13.91 6.92
CA GLN A 82 0.24 -13.51 6.30
C GLN A 82 1.19 -12.76 7.24
N GLY A 83 0.84 -12.62 8.53
CA GLY A 83 1.66 -11.90 9.51
C GLY A 83 1.61 -10.38 9.36
N LEU A 84 0.54 -9.84 8.76
CA LEU A 84 0.33 -8.39 8.66
C LEU A 84 -0.42 -7.88 9.89
N GLU A 85 0.00 -6.73 10.39
CA GLU A 85 -0.55 -6.05 11.56
C GLU A 85 -1.32 -4.79 11.16
N ALA A 86 -2.34 -4.46 11.95
CA ALA A 86 -3.12 -3.25 11.72
C ALA A 86 -2.28 -2.01 12.08
N TYR A 87 -2.25 -1.03 11.20
CA TYR A 87 -1.53 0.22 11.35
C TYR A 87 -2.36 1.37 10.76
N TYR A 88 -2.32 2.55 11.39
CA TYR A 88 -2.93 3.75 10.85
C TYR A 88 -1.85 4.75 10.47
N ALA A 89 -1.82 5.15 9.20
CA ALA A 89 -0.89 6.13 8.68
C ALA A 89 -1.53 7.52 8.69
N GLU A 90 -1.36 8.27 9.78
CA GLU A 90 -1.96 9.62 9.92
C GLU A 90 -1.59 10.56 8.78
N ALA A 91 -0.33 10.55 8.35
CA ALA A 91 0.15 11.37 7.25
C ALA A 91 -0.50 11.01 5.90
N ALA A 92 -1.01 9.80 5.73
CA ALA A 92 -1.70 9.35 4.52
C ALA A 92 -3.22 9.37 4.69
N GLY A 93 -3.75 9.39 5.92
CA GLY A 93 -5.17 9.21 6.20
C GLY A 93 -5.66 7.79 5.90
N GLU A 94 -4.76 6.80 6.04
CA GLU A 94 -5.00 5.43 5.61
C GLU A 94 -5.00 4.44 6.78
N SER A 95 -5.97 3.52 6.75
CA SER A 95 -5.92 2.27 7.51
C SER A 95 -5.14 1.24 6.70
N GLN A 96 -4.23 0.52 7.34
CA GLN A 96 -3.32 -0.41 6.67
C GLN A 96 -3.21 -1.74 7.42
N TYR A 97 -3.01 -2.82 6.68
CA TYR A 97 -2.46 -4.07 7.20
C TYR A 97 -1.05 -4.22 6.64
N VAL A 98 -0.04 -4.09 7.49
CA VAL A 98 1.38 -4.01 7.06
C VAL A 98 2.24 -5.09 7.69
N SER A 99 3.28 -5.51 6.97
CA SER A 99 4.30 -6.40 7.49
C SER A 99 5.15 -5.69 8.54
N SER A 100 5.93 -6.47 9.28
CA SER A 100 7.11 -5.93 9.96
C SER A 100 8.05 -5.24 8.97
N GLU A 101 8.90 -4.36 9.51
CA GLU A 101 9.93 -3.71 8.72
C GLU A 101 11.03 -4.71 8.34
N HIS A 102 11.37 -4.77 7.07
CA HIS A 102 12.53 -5.50 6.58
C HIS A 102 13.57 -4.50 6.08
N LEU A 103 14.82 -4.64 6.54
CA LEU A 103 15.93 -3.88 5.99
C LEU A 103 16.16 -4.33 4.55
N VAL A 104 16.37 -3.39 3.64
CA VAL A 104 16.87 -3.73 2.31
C VAL A 104 18.22 -3.10 2.04
N ASP A 105 19.11 -3.86 1.40
CA ASP A 105 20.53 -3.50 1.20
C ASP A 105 20.76 -2.38 0.17
N GLY A 106 19.71 -1.73 -0.34
CA GLY A 106 19.81 -0.61 -1.27
C GLY A 106 18.58 -0.38 -2.15
N PRO A 107 18.56 0.69 -2.95
CA PRO A 107 17.43 1.05 -3.84
C PRO A 107 17.06 -0.04 -4.86
N GLU A 108 18.03 -0.86 -5.30
CA GLU A 108 17.81 -1.96 -6.24
C GLU A 108 16.97 -3.10 -5.65
N ALA A 109 16.89 -3.20 -4.32
CA ALA A 109 16.05 -4.17 -3.62
C ALA A 109 14.53 -3.89 -3.77
N ALA A 110 14.13 -2.74 -4.32
CA ALA A 110 12.77 -2.52 -4.82
C ALA A 110 12.30 -3.63 -5.77
N ARG A 111 13.22 -4.28 -6.51
CA ARG A 111 12.91 -5.47 -7.32
C ARG A 111 12.64 -6.73 -6.50
N SER A 112 13.32 -6.93 -5.37
CA SER A 112 13.06 -8.04 -4.43
C SER A 112 11.69 -7.87 -3.76
N ILE A 113 11.35 -6.62 -3.43
CA ILE A 113 10.06 -6.20 -2.88
C ILE A 113 8.91 -6.45 -3.86
N ALA A 114 9.15 -6.32 -5.16
CA ALA A 114 8.14 -6.59 -6.18
C ALA A 114 7.59 -8.02 -6.06
N GLY A 115 8.42 -9.03 -5.78
CA GLY A 115 7.97 -10.41 -5.58
C GLY A 115 7.00 -10.57 -4.40
N GLY A 116 7.32 -9.94 -3.26
CA GLY A 116 6.44 -9.91 -2.09
C GLY A 116 5.13 -9.15 -2.35
N LEU A 117 5.22 -8.01 -3.04
CA LEU A 117 4.07 -7.22 -3.46
C LEU A 117 3.15 -7.99 -4.42
N TYR A 118 3.71 -8.67 -5.43
CA TYR A 118 2.93 -9.48 -6.37
C TYR A 118 2.22 -10.62 -5.66
N LYS A 119 2.89 -11.30 -4.72
CA LYS A 119 2.26 -12.36 -3.92
C LYS A 119 1.10 -11.82 -3.08
N LEU A 120 1.30 -10.70 -2.39
CA LEU A 120 0.28 -10.07 -1.58
C LEU A 120 -0.91 -9.61 -2.43
N TYR A 121 -0.64 -8.96 -3.56
CA TYR A 121 -1.65 -8.55 -4.53
C TYR A 121 -2.48 -9.73 -5.05
N ASP A 122 -1.83 -10.83 -5.44
CA ASP A 122 -2.52 -12.01 -5.98
C ASP A 122 -3.44 -12.66 -4.93
N LEU A 123 -2.94 -12.82 -3.70
CA LEU A 123 -3.73 -13.35 -2.58
C LEU A 123 -4.94 -12.46 -2.27
N ALA A 124 -4.72 -11.15 -2.09
CA ALA A 124 -5.79 -10.21 -1.80
C ALA A 124 -6.84 -10.16 -2.92
N SER A 125 -6.39 -10.13 -4.18
CA SER A 125 -7.27 -10.12 -5.35
C SER A 125 -8.13 -11.37 -5.46
N LYS A 126 -7.57 -12.55 -5.11
CA LYS A 126 -8.33 -13.80 -5.08
C LYS A 126 -9.36 -13.80 -3.96
N SER A 127 -9.00 -13.34 -2.77
CA SER A 127 -9.92 -13.27 -1.63
C SER A 127 -11.09 -12.30 -1.86
N LEU A 128 -10.85 -11.16 -2.51
CA LEU A 128 -11.91 -10.20 -2.85
C LEU A 128 -12.94 -10.74 -3.86
N ARG A 129 -12.59 -11.75 -4.66
CA ARG A 129 -13.52 -12.38 -5.62
C ARG A 129 -14.43 -13.43 -4.98
N VAL A 130 -14.11 -13.86 -3.76
CA VAL A 130 -14.83 -14.93 -3.03
C VAL A 130 -15.80 -14.34 -1.99
N ALA A 131 -15.79 -13.01 -1.80
CA ALA A 131 -16.68 -12.29 -0.89
C ALA A 131 -17.99 -11.86 -1.56
#